data_AF-A0A8J7AIZ0-F1
#
_entry.id   AF-A0A8J7AIZ0-F1
#
_cell.length_a   1.000
_cell.length_b   1.000
_cell.length_c   1.000
_cell.angle_alpha   90.00
_cell.angle_beta   90.00
_cell.angle_gamma   90.00
#
_symmetry.space_group_name_H-M   'P 1'
#
loop_
_entity.id
_entity.type
_entity.pdbx_description
1 polymer ?
#
loop_
_entity_poly.entity_id
_entity_poly.type
_entity_poly.pdbx_seq_one_letter_code
_entity_poly.pdbx_strand_id
1 'polypeptide(L)'
;MHSPAGLSQELLTASDADKINYFTNFTVVHRLLKQAYEELLDAVNNPGGASLIFLFGPTGVGKTTLLSQVMKIIFEQNQGLMMQDLAYLPIAGVEARSPDSGSFDWKDYYKSVLIALREPFADY
;
A
#
# COMPACT_ATOMS: atom_id res chain seq x y z
N MET A 1 6.14 12.58 -8.29
CA MET A 1 7.42 11.94 -7.90
C MET A 1 8.54 12.87 -8.32
N HIS A 2 9.36 13.34 -7.38
CA HIS A 2 10.46 14.26 -7.67
C HIS A 2 11.77 13.48 -7.81
N SER A 3 12.47 13.69 -8.92
CA SER A 3 13.83 13.19 -9.15
C SER A 3 14.80 13.91 -8.19
N PRO A 4 15.95 13.32 -7.77
CA PRO A 4 16.90 13.98 -6.87
C PRO A 4 17.64 15.18 -7.50
N ALA A 5 17.16 15.68 -8.64
CA ALA A 5 17.64 16.87 -9.31
C ALA A 5 17.19 18.12 -8.53
N GLY A 6 18.05 18.57 -7.60
CA GLY A 6 18.12 19.94 -7.07
C GLY A 6 16.88 20.47 -6.34
N LEU A 7 17.05 20.88 -5.08
CA LEU A 7 16.04 21.69 -4.39
C LEU A 7 15.77 22.95 -5.22
N SER A 8 14.50 23.29 -5.48
CA SER A 8 14.15 24.48 -6.25
C SER A 8 14.62 25.74 -5.51
N GLN A 9 15.04 26.76 -6.26
CA GLN A 9 15.41 28.06 -5.69
C GLN A 9 14.27 28.64 -4.84
N GLU A 10 13.02 28.45 -5.26
CA GLU A 10 11.81 28.84 -4.53
C GLU A 10 11.76 28.23 -3.12
N LEU A 11 12.08 26.93 -2.99
CA LEU A 11 12.09 26.25 -1.69
C LEU A 11 13.23 26.74 -0.79
N LEU A 12 14.39 27.09 -1.37
CA LEU A 12 15.52 27.62 -0.59
C LEU A 12 15.17 28.98 0.03
N THR A 13 14.38 29.79 -0.68
CA THR A 13 13.90 31.10 -0.22
C THR A 13 12.60 31.06 0.59
N ALA A 14 11.92 29.91 0.66
CA ALA A 14 10.66 29.76 1.38
C ALA A 14 10.82 29.89 2.90
N SER A 15 9.70 30.11 3.59
CA SER A 15 9.66 30.16 5.05
C SER A 15 10.04 28.80 5.66
N ASP A 16 10.49 28.79 6.92
CA ASP A 16 10.82 27.54 7.61
C ASP A 16 9.60 26.61 7.72
N ALA A 17 8.40 27.16 7.90
CA ALA A 17 7.15 26.40 7.94
C ALA A 17 6.88 25.70 6.59
N ASP A 18 7.08 26.40 5.47
CA ASP A 18 6.87 25.84 4.12
C ASP A 18 7.91 24.77 3.79
N LYS A 19 9.16 24.99 4.20
CA LYS A 19 10.24 23.98 4.07
C LYS A 19 9.91 22.72 4.84
N ILE A 20 9.47 22.84 6.11
CA ILE A 20 9.06 21.70 6.93
C ILE A 20 7.90 20.95 6.24
N ASN A 21 6.88 21.67 5.78
CA ASN A 21 5.76 21.05 5.08
C ASN A 21 6.19 20.32 3.80
N TYR A 22 7.08 20.91 3.00
CA TYR A 22 7.62 20.27 1.81
C TYR A 22 8.33 18.95 2.17
N PHE A 23 9.32 19.00 3.08
CA PHE A 23 10.13 17.83 3.40
C PHE A 23 9.35 16.74 4.14
N THR A 24 8.34 17.11 4.93
CA THR A 24 7.43 16.15 5.59
C THR A 24 6.65 15.33 4.55
N ASN A 25 6.32 15.93 3.41
CA ASN A 25 5.60 15.28 2.31
C ASN A 25 6.52 14.79 1.18
N PHE A 26 7.82 15.05 1.27
CA PHE A 26 8.80 14.71 0.23
C PHE A 26 9.23 13.25 0.38
N THR A 27 8.90 12.43 -0.63
CA THR A 27 9.32 11.03 -0.68
C THR A 27 10.44 10.86 -1.71
N VAL A 28 11.62 10.40 -1.26
CA VAL A 28 12.73 10.04 -2.14
C VAL A 28 12.58 8.59 -2.61
N VAL A 29 12.75 8.37 -3.91
CA VAL A 29 12.75 7.01 -4.46
C VAL A 29 14.08 6.34 -4.13
N HIS A 30 14.06 5.44 -3.14
CA HIS A 30 15.20 4.58 -2.85
C HIS A 30 15.28 3.46 -3.89
N ARG A 31 16.45 3.27 -4.52
CA ARG A 31 16.65 2.29 -5.61
C ARG A 31 16.16 0.88 -5.25
N LEU A 32 16.48 0.39 -4.05
CA LEU A 32 16.05 -0.94 -3.60
C LEU A 32 14.53 -1.03 -3.39
N LEU A 33 13.90 0.07 -2.98
CA LEU A 33 12.44 0.10 -2.79
C LEU A 33 11.73 0.09 -4.15
N LYS A 34 12.27 0.79 -5.14
CA LYS A 34 11.78 0.73 -6.53
C LYS A 34 11.87 -0.68 -7.10
N GLN A 35 13.01 -1.35 -6.91
CA GLN A 35 13.19 -2.73 -7.34
C GLN A 35 12.17 -3.68 -6.68
N ALA A 36 12.03 -3.63 -5.35
CA ALA A 36 11.05 -4.45 -4.64
C ALA A 36 9.60 -4.18 -5.08
N TYR A 37 9.29 -2.93 -5.43
CA TYR A 37 7.99 -2.55 -5.97
C TYR A 37 7.73 -3.14 -7.36
N GLU A 38 8.73 -3.09 -8.26
CA GLU A 38 8.65 -3.68 -9.60
C GLU A 38 8.52 -5.20 -9.53
N GLU A 39 9.32 -5.85 -8.69
CA GLU A 39 9.25 -7.30 -8.44
C GLU A 39 7.89 -7.73 -7.87
N LEU A 40 7.35 -6.96 -6.91
CA LEU A 40 6.03 -7.28 -6.34
C LEU A 40 4.90 -7.14 -7.38
N LEU A 41 4.92 -6.08 -8.19
CA LEU A 41 3.92 -5.89 -9.24
C LEU A 41 4.00 -6.98 -10.32
N ASP A 42 5.20 -7.37 -10.71
CA ASP A 42 5.38 -8.45 -11.68
C ASP A 42 4.85 -9.77 -11.11
N ALA A 43 5.20 -10.11 -9.87
CA ALA A 43 4.71 -11.33 -9.22
C ALA A 43 3.17 -11.37 -9.09
N VAL A 44 2.52 -10.22 -8.86
CA VAL A 44 1.05 -10.14 -8.80
C VAL A 44 0.40 -10.31 -10.18
N ASN A 45 0.96 -9.65 -11.22
CA ASN A 45 0.37 -9.66 -12.56
C ASN A 45 0.71 -10.91 -13.37
N ASN A 46 1.89 -11.47 -13.12
CA ASN A 46 2.46 -12.62 -13.82
C ASN A 46 2.85 -13.71 -12.81
N PRO A 47 1.88 -14.30 -12.07
CA PRO A 47 2.19 -15.18 -10.94
C PRO A 47 2.91 -16.48 -11.34
N GLY A 48 2.85 -16.90 -12.61
CA GLY A 48 3.56 -18.11 -13.07
C GLY A 48 3.19 -19.39 -12.31
N GLY A 49 2.00 -19.42 -11.67
CA GLY A 49 1.54 -20.49 -10.80
C GLY A 49 1.73 -20.25 -9.29
N ALA A 50 2.37 -19.14 -8.89
CA ALA A 50 2.44 -18.74 -7.49
C ALA A 50 1.07 -18.30 -6.96
N SER A 51 0.71 -18.79 -5.77
CA SER A 51 -0.50 -18.38 -5.03
C SER A 51 -0.18 -17.56 -3.79
N LEU A 52 1.10 -17.46 -3.42
CA LEU A 52 1.58 -16.76 -2.23
C LEU A 52 2.80 -15.91 -2.60
N ILE A 53 2.76 -14.64 -2.22
CA ILE A 53 3.86 -13.68 -2.41
C ILE A 53 4.23 -13.10 -1.05
N PHE A 54 5.51 -13.20 -0.69
CA PHE A 54 6.00 -12.73 0.60
C PHE A 54 6.78 -11.42 0.45
N LEU A 55 6.32 -10.37 1.13
CA LEU A 55 7.05 -9.12 1.30
C LEU A 55 7.51 -9.00 2.76
N PHE A 56 8.81 -9.14 3.00
CA PHE A 56 9.40 -9.12 4.34
C PHE A 56 10.60 -8.17 4.43
N GLY A 57 10.98 -7.83 5.67
CA GLY A 57 12.07 -6.88 5.96
C GLY A 57 11.87 -6.20 7.32
N PRO A 58 12.87 -5.45 7.82
CA PRO A 58 12.82 -4.83 9.14
C PRO A 58 11.70 -3.77 9.26
N THR A 59 11.29 -3.46 10.49
CA THR A 59 10.33 -2.38 10.76
C THR A 59 10.88 -1.05 10.25
N GLY A 60 10.00 -0.21 9.68
CA GLY A 60 10.39 1.11 9.15
C GLY A 60 11.03 1.11 7.75
N VAL A 61 11.31 -0.04 7.13
CA VAL A 61 11.91 -0.11 5.78
C VAL A 61 10.96 0.30 4.64
N GLY A 62 9.70 0.62 4.94
CA GLY A 62 8.72 1.09 3.95
C GLY A 62 7.83 0.01 3.33
N LYS A 63 7.74 -1.19 3.92
CA LYS A 63 6.86 -2.28 3.42
C LYS A 63 5.40 -1.86 3.29
N THR A 64 4.84 -1.25 4.34
CA THR A 64 3.46 -0.75 4.34
C THR A 64 3.27 0.29 3.25
N THR A 65 4.21 1.23 3.10
CA THR A 65 4.19 2.23 2.04
C THR A 65 4.23 1.59 0.65
N LEU A 66 5.10 0.60 0.43
CA LEU A 66 5.20 -0.13 -0.83
C LEU A 66 3.89 -0.84 -1.16
N LEU A 67 3.31 -1.56 -0.19
CA LEU A 67 2.04 -2.25 -0.36
C LEU A 67 0.91 -1.27 -0.73
N SER A 68 0.82 -0.13 -0.06
CA SER A 68 -0.17 0.91 -0.38
C SER A 68 -0.01 1.46 -1.80
N GLN A 69 1.22 1.64 -2.29
CA GLN A 69 1.48 2.09 -3.67
C GLN A 69 1.08 1.04 -4.70
N VAL A 70 1.38 -0.24 -4.45
CA VAL A 70 0.97 -1.35 -5.33
C VAL A 70 -0.56 -1.47 -5.38
N MET A 71 -1.22 -1.44 -4.22
CA MET A 71 -2.69 -1.48 -4.15
C MET A 71 -3.31 -0.33 -4.94
N LYS A 72 -2.82 0.90 -4.76
CA LYS A 72 -3.30 2.08 -5.49
C LYS A 72 -3.26 1.85 -7.01
N ILE A 73 -2.15 1.35 -7.53
CA ILE A 73 -1.98 1.13 -8.97
C ILE A 73 -2.88 0.03 -9.51
N ILE A 74 -3.06 -1.06 -8.75
CA ILE A 74 -3.99 -2.11 -9.14
C ILE A 74 -5.43 -1.57 -9.17
N PHE A 75 -5.83 -0.73 -8.21
CA PHE A 75 -7.13 -0.05 -8.28
C PHE A 75 -7.24 0.85 -9.51
N GLU A 76 -6.22 1.67 -9.80
CA GLU A 76 -6.19 2.55 -10.98
C GLU A 76 -6.31 1.77 -12.29
N GLN A 77 -5.58 0.66 -12.42
CA GLN A 77 -5.62 -0.21 -13.60
C GLN A 77 -6.98 -0.88 -13.82
N ASN A 78 -7.73 -1.10 -12.74
CA ASN A 78 -9.01 -1.81 -12.78
C ASN A 78 -10.25 -0.90 -12.69
N GLN A 79 -10.09 0.43 -12.71
CA GLN A 79 -11.22 1.38 -12.63
C GLN A 79 -12.30 1.12 -13.67
N GLY A 80 -11.91 0.78 -14.90
CA GLY A 80 -12.86 0.49 -15.98
C GLY A 80 -13.78 -0.70 -15.66
N LEU A 81 -13.22 -1.78 -15.09
CA LEU A 81 -13.98 -2.96 -14.68
C LEU A 81 -14.86 -2.64 -13.46
N MET A 82 -14.32 -1.89 -12.49
CA MET A 82 -15.06 -1.47 -11.30
C MET A 82 -16.28 -0.59 -11.63
N MET A 83 -16.23 0.20 -12.71
CA MET A 83 -17.38 0.99 -13.18
C MET A 83 -18.42 0.15 -13.92
N GLN A 84 -18.00 -0.93 -14.57
CA GLN A 84 -18.89 -1.83 -15.31
C GLN A 84 -19.58 -2.85 -14.39
N ASP A 85 -18.87 -3.30 -13.36
CA ASP A 85 -19.34 -4.25 -12.37
C ASP A 85 -19.00 -3.75 -10.96
N LEU A 86 -20.04 -3.33 -10.22
CA LEU A 86 -19.89 -2.84 -8.84
C LEU A 86 -19.50 -3.94 -7.86
N ALA A 87 -19.69 -5.22 -8.23
CA ALA A 87 -19.25 -6.37 -7.44
C ALA A 87 -17.77 -6.73 -7.70
N TYR A 88 -17.13 -6.13 -8.72
CA TYR A 88 -15.73 -6.37 -9.02
C TYR A 88 -14.83 -5.74 -7.95
N LEU A 89 -14.14 -6.60 -7.20
CA LEU A 89 -13.20 -6.22 -6.14
C LEU A 89 -11.78 -6.67 -6.51
N PRO A 90 -10.91 -5.77 -7.00
CA PRO A 90 -9.56 -6.16 -7.44
C PRO A 90 -8.65 -6.57 -6.27
N ILE A 91 -8.84 -5.99 -5.09
CA ILE A 91 -8.04 -6.26 -3.89
C ILE A 91 -8.92 -6.17 -2.64
N ALA A 92 -8.77 -7.15 -1.75
CA ALA A 92 -9.18 -7.08 -0.35
C ALA A 92 -7.92 -7.13 0.54
N GLY A 93 -7.77 -6.16 1.44
CA GLY A 93 -6.61 -6.06 2.34
C GLY A 93 -7.05 -6.13 3.80
N VAL A 94 -6.37 -6.95 4.60
CA VAL A 94 -6.59 -7.07 6.04
C VAL A 94 -5.27 -7.08 6.79
N GLU A 95 -5.29 -6.57 8.02
CA GLU A 95 -4.15 -6.62 8.93
C GLU A 95 -4.38 -7.68 10.01
N ALA A 96 -3.45 -8.64 10.12
CA ALA A 96 -3.42 -9.57 11.23
C ALA A 96 -2.72 -8.91 12.42
N ARG A 97 -3.49 -8.24 13.29
CA ARG A 97 -2.94 -7.52 14.45
C ARG A 97 -2.39 -8.50 15.48
N SER A 98 -1.21 -8.20 16.02
CA SER A 98 -0.67 -8.93 17.16
C SER A 98 -1.58 -8.68 18.37
N PRO A 99 -1.92 -9.72 19.16
CA PRO A 99 -2.72 -9.53 20.37
C PRO A 99 -1.90 -8.81 21.46
N ASP A 100 -2.54 -7.90 22.18
CA ASP A 100 -1.91 -7.18 23.30
C ASP A 100 -1.69 -8.08 24.53
N SER A 101 -2.48 -9.15 24.69
CA SER A 101 -2.56 -9.91 25.95
C SER A 101 -2.52 -11.44 25.83
N GLY A 102 -2.18 -11.99 24.65
CA GLY A 102 -1.79 -13.41 24.55
C GLY A 102 -2.32 -14.17 23.33
N SER A 103 -3.62 -14.12 23.06
CA SER A 103 -4.25 -14.92 21.99
C SER A 103 -4.75 -14.07 20.83
N PHE A 104 -4.47 -14.49 19.60
CA PHE A 104 -4.97 -13.83 18.38
C PHE A 104 -6.50 -13.84 18.35
N ASP A 105 -7.12 -12.68 18.11
CA ASP A 105 -8.57 -12.55 17.98
C ASP A 105 -9.02 -12.97 16.58
N TRP A 106 -9.29 -14.27 16.44
CA TRP A 106 -9.81 -14.83 15.19
C TRP A 106 -11.15 -14.23 14.79
N LYS A 107 -12.00 -13.88 15.76
CA LYS A 107 -13.34 -13.34 15.47
C LYS A 107 -13.21 -11.96 14.82
N ASP A 108 -12.40 -11.08 15.40
CA ASP A 108 -12.11 -9.75 14.84
C ASP A 108 -11.42 -9.85 13.47
N TYR A 109 -10.45 -10.77 13.33
CA TYR A 109 -9.77 -10.99 12.06
C TYR A 109 -10.72 -11.45 10.95
N TYR A 110 -11.55 -12.47 11.20
CA TYR A 110 -12.52 -12.94 10.20
C TYR A 110 -13.58 -11.89 9.90
N LYS A 111 -14.02 -11.12 10.89
CA LYS A 111 -14.92 -9.98 10.65
C LYS A 111 -14.26 -8.95 9.73
N SER A 112 -12.99 -8.62 9.97
CA SER A 112 -12.22 -7.70 9.12
C SER A 112 -12.09 -8.23 7.68
N VAL A 113 -11.90 -9.55 7.50
CA VAL A 113 -11.88 -10.19 6.17
C VAL A 113 -13.22 -10.05 5.46
N LEU A 114 -14.33 -10.33 6.14
CA LEU A 114 -15.67 -10.19 5.56
C LEU A 114 -15.97 -8.73 5.16
N ILE A 115 -15.61 -7.77 6.01
CA ILE A 115 -15.73 -6.34 5.69
C ILE A 115 -14.88 -5.98 4.46
N ALA A 116 -13.62 -6.44 4.41
CA ALA A 116 -12.72 -6.17 3.29
C ALA A 116 -13.25 -6.79 1.97
N LEU A 117 -13.94 -7.93 2.05
CA LEU A 117 -14.62 -8.59 0.93
C LEU A 117 -15.99 -7.97 0.58
N ARG A 118 -16.42 -6.92 1.30
CA ARG A 118 -17.72 -6.24 1.14
C ARG A 118 -18.92 -7.18 1.34
N GLU A 119 -18.81 -8.13 2.27
CA GLU A 119 -19.93 -9.01 2.60
C GLU A 119 -21.08 -8.21 3.28
N PRO A 120 -22.31 -8.22 2.74
CA PRO A 120 -23.40 -7.36 3.23
C PRO A 120 -23.79 -7.57 4.70
N PHE A 121 -23.52 -8.74 5.26
CA PHE A 121 -23.87 -9.12 6.63
C PHE A 121 -22.66 -9.19 7.57
N ALA A 122 -21.50 -8.66 7.17
CA ALA A 122 -20.29 -8.72 7.98
C ALA A 122 -20.44 -8.01 9.34
N ASP A 123 -21.35 -7.05 9.46
CA ASP A 123 -21.58 -6.24 10.66
C ASP A 123 -22.79 -6.64 11.51
N TYR A 124 -23.54 -7.68 11.11
CA TYR A 124 -24.75 -8.13 11.80
C TYR A 124 -24.49 -9.26 12.82
#